data_AF-A0A564SSH3-F1
#
_entry.id   AF-A0A564SSH3-F1
#
_cell.length_a   1.000
_cell.length_b   1.000
_cell.length_c   1.000
_cell.angle_alpha   90.00
_cell.angle_beta   90.00
_cell.angle_gamma   90.00
#
_symmetry.space_group_name_H-M   'P 1'
#
loop_
_entity.id
_entity.type
_entity.pdbx_description
1 polymer ?
#
loop_
_entity_poly.entity_id
_entity_poly.type
_entity_poly.pdbx_seq_one_letter_code
_entity_poly.pdbx_strand_id
1 'polypeptide(L)'
;MSVFYVPSVNLIGCGVINEIGGHIKELGYKKALLVTDHYIASSDILPKVTEPLDREGIDYVVFSDVEPNPTVKNVEDGLAVL
;
A
#
# COMPACT_ATOMS: atom_id res chain seq x y z
N MET A 1 -33.44 3.38 -7.99
CA MET A 1 -32.71 3.19 -6.71
C MET A 1 -31.25 3.09 -7.07
N SER A 2 -30.41 4.00 -6.58
CA SER A 2 -28.98 4.00 -6.88
C SER A 2 -28.22 3.67 -5.61
N VAL A 3 -27.29 2.70 -5.68
CA VAL A 3 -26.44 2.29 -4.57
C VAL A 3 -25.04 2.82 -4.83
N PHE A 4 -24.40 3.38 -3.81
CA PHE A 4 -23.04 3.90 -3.88
C PHE A 4 -22.17 3.18 -2.86
N TYR A 5 -21.12 2.50 -3.34
CA TYR A 5 -20.20 1.72 -2.51
C TYR A 5 -18.92 2.51 -2.28
N VAL A 6 -18.55 2.67 -1.01
CA VAL A 6 -17.30 3.34 -0.58
C VAL A 6 -16.63 2.51 0.52
N PRO A 7 -15.30 2.65 0.70
CA PRO A 7 -14.61 2.07 1.85
C PRO A 7 -15.24 2.53 3.17
N SER A 8 -15.22 1.64 4.18
CA SER A 8 -15.75 1.93 5.52
C SER A 8 -14.94 2.99 6.28
N VAL A 9 -13.67 3.16 5.93
CA VAL A 9 -12.76 4.13 6.54
C VAL A 9 -12.00 4.86 5.44
N ASN A 10 -11.99 6.20 5.49
CA ASN A 10 -11.26 7.06 4.57
C ASN A 10 -10.50 8.10 5.40
N LEU A 11 -9.17 8.12 5.29
CA LEU A 11 -8.34 9.16 5.89
C LEU A 11 -8.12 10.26 4.85
N ILE A 12 -8.46 11.50 5.18
CA ILE A 12 -8.45 12.60 4.22
C ILE A 12 -7.79 13.82 4.85
N GLY A 13 -6.80 14.37 4.16
CA GLY A 13 -6.09 15.59 4.57
C GLY A 13 -4.67 15.64 3.99
N CYS A 14 -4.07 16.82 3.99
CA CYS A 14 -2.65 16.94 3.65
C CYS A 14 -1.82 16.31 4.77
N GLY A 15 -0.89 15.40 4.42
CA GLY A 15 0.01 14.79 5.39
C GLY A 15 -0.50 13.53 6.10
N VAL A 16 -1.74 13.09 5.84
CA VAL A 16 -2.33 11.88 6.47
C VAL A 16 -1.56 10.60 6.15
N ILE A 17 -0.71 10.59 5.12
CA ILE A 17 0.17 9.45 4.83
C ILE A 17 1.11 9.14 5.99
N ASN A 18 1.47 10.14 6.81
CA ASN A 18 2.32 9.94 7.99
C ASN A 18 1.61 9.17 9.12
N GLU A 19 0.28 9.06 9.07
CA GLU A 19 -0.55 8.40 10.09
C GLU A 19 -0.80 6.92 9.76
N ILE A 20 -0.46 6.46 8.55
CA ILE A 20 -0.79 5.12 8.07
C ILE A 20 -0.20 4.01 8.95
N GLY A 21 1.03 4.17 9.43
CA GLY A 21 1.68 3.20 10.32
C GLY A 21 0.92 3.03 11.62
N GLY A 22 0.48 4.13 12.23
CA GLY A 22 -0.28 4.13 13.48
C GLY A 22 -1.59 3.37 13.32
N HIS A 23 -2.34 3.63 12.24
CA HIS A 23 -3.58 2.92 11.98
C HIS A 23 -3.38 1.43 11.66
N ILE A 24 -2.37 1.06 10.89
CA ILE A 24 -2.10 -0.37 10.61
C ILE A 24 -1.77 -1.11 11.92
N LYS A 25 -1.03 -0.46 12.82
CA LYS A 25 -0.71 -1.01 14.15
C LYS A 25 -1.93 -1.14 15.05
N GLU A 26 -2.85 -0.17 15.04
CA GLU A 26 -4.13 -0.23 15.76
C GLU A 26 -5.01 -1.37 15.25
N LEU A 27 -4.96 -1.67 13.95
CA LEU A 27 -5.63 -2.83 13.35
C LEU A 27 -4.96 -4.17 13.71
N GLY A 28 -3.80 -4.16 14.36
CA GLY A 28 -3.09 -5.35 14.81
C GLY A 28 -2.21 -6.02 13.77
N TYR A 29 -2.08 -5.45 12.57
CA TYR A 29 -1.25 -6.00 11.50
C TYR A 29 0.24 -5.75 11.76
N LYS A 30 1.08 -6.65 11.22
CA LYS A 30 2.53 -6.67 11.47
C LYS A 30 3.37 -6.63 10.21
N LYS A 31 2.79 -7.01 9.06
CA LYS A 31 3.47 -7.06 7.78
C LYS A 31 2.54 -6.59 6.68
N ALA A 32 3.03 -5.69 5.82
CA ALA A 32 2.31 -5.18 4.66
C ALA A 32 2.91 -5.71 3.34
N LEU A 33 2.07 -5.86 2.32
CA LEU A 33 2.52 -6.02 0.93
C LEU A 33 2.22 -4.70 0.20
N LEU A 34 3.27 -4.01 -0.21
CA LEU A 34 3.20 -2.79 -0.99
C LEU A 34 3.23 -3.16 -2.47
N VAL A 35 2.12 -2.91 -3.18
CA VAL A 35 1.96 -3.22 -4.61
C VAL A 35 2.05 -1.93 -5.40
N THR A 36 2.99 -1.84 -6.33
CA THR A 36 3.25 -0.63 -7.11
C THR A 36 3.93 -0.94 -8.44
N ASP A 37 4.18 0.09 -9.25
CA ASP A 37 4.93 0.01 -10.51
C ASP A 37 6.40 0.43 -10.32
N HIS A 38 7.23 0.17 -11.34
CA HIS A 38 8.67 0.49 -11.30
C HIS A 38 8.93 2.00 -11.20
N TYR A 39 8.02 2.84 -11.70
CA TYR A 39 8.20 4.29 -11.65
C TYR A 39 8.03 4.80 -10.23
N ILE A 40 6.97 4.40 -9.53
CA ILE A 40 6.75 4.76 -8.13
C ILE A 40 7.83 4.14 -7.24
N ALA A 41 8.19 2.88 -7.48
CA ALA A 41 9.23 2.19 -6.71
C ALA A 41 10.61 2.85 -6.79
N SER A 42 10.93 3.49 -7.91
CA SER A 42 12.17 4.26 -8.09
C SER A 42 12.07 5.74 -7.72
N SER A 43 10.90 6.20 -7.26
CA SER A 43 10.65 7.59 -6.89
C SER A 43 10.70 7.85 -5.39
N ASP A 44 10.78 9.12 -5.01
CA ASP A 44 10.68 9.59 -3.62
C ASP A 44 9.27 9.42 -3.01
N ILE A 45 8.33 8.79 -3.73
CA ILE A 45 7.00 8.48 -3.20
C ILE A 45 7.05 7.26 -2.30
N LEU A 46 7.80 6.22 -2.67
CA LEU A 46 7.87 4.98 -1.88
C LEU A 46 8.37 5.23 -0.45
N PRO A 47 9.44 6.00 -0.21
CA PRO A 47 9.89 6.36 1.15
C PRO A 47 8.81 7.02 2.01
N LYS A 48 7.93 7.84 1.42
CA LYS A 48 6.85 8.52 2.16
C LYS A 48 5.82 7.54 2.71
N VAL A 49 5.73 6.33 2.15
CA VAL A 49 4.84 5.26 2.61
C VAL A 49 5.58 4.31 3.55
N THR A 50 6.84 3.99 3.28
CA THR A 50 7.62 3.05 4.08
C THR A 50 8.10 3.66 5.40
N GLU A 51 8.49 4.94 5.43
CA GLU A 51 8.97 5.61 6.65
C GLU A 51 7.96 5.57 7.82
N PRO A 52 6.65 5.82 7.62
CA PRO A 52 5.66 5.62 8.68
C PRO A 52 5.54 4.17 9.15
N LEU A 53 5.72 3.19 8.27
CA LEU A 53 5.69 1.77 8.61
C LEU A 53 6.92 1.39 9.45
N ASP A 54 8.11 1.82 9.01
CA ASP A 54 9.38 1.62 9.71
C ASP A 54 9.33 2.21 11.12
N ARG A 55 8.78 3.42 11.26
CA ARG A 55 8.62 4.10 12.57
C ARG A 55 7.79 3.28 13.55
N GLU A 56 6.78 2.59 13.07
CA GLU A 56 5.86 1.77 13.88
C GLU A 56 6.28 0.30 13.99
N GLY A 57 7.39 -0.08 13.36
CA GLY A 57 7.93 -1.44 13.36
C GLY A 57 7.05 -2.43 12.59
N ILE A 58 6.46 -1.98 11.47
CA ILE A 58 5.66 -2.81 10.58
C ILE A 58 6.55 -3.26 9.42
N ASP A 59 6.74 -4.58 9.30
CA ASP A 59 7.50 -5.15 8.18
C ASP A 59 6.76 -4.91 6.87
N TYR A 60 7.47 -4.86 5.75
CA TYR A 60 6.83 -4.84 4.45
C TYR A 60 7.63 -5.54 3.37
N VAL A 61 6.93 -5.95 2.32
CA VAL A 61 7.49 -6.43 1.06
C VAL A 61 6.97 -5.53 -0.06
N VAL A 62 7.81 -5.22 -1.03
CA VAL A 62 7.43 -4.41 -2.19
C VAL A 62 7.37 -5.30 -3.43
N PHE A 63 6.20 -5.34 -4.08
CA PHE A 63 6.04 -5.86 -5.43
C PHE A 63 5.91 -4.67 -6.39
N SER A 64 6.93 -4.44 -7.20
CA SER A 64 7.05 -3.25 -8.06
C SER A 64 6.84 -3.52 -9.56
N ASP A 65 6.42 -4.73 -9.92
CA ASP A 65 6.37 -5.18 -11.33
C ASP A 65 4.98 -4.99 -11.97
N VAL A 66 4.18 -4.06 -11.45
CA VAL A 66 2.84 -3.78 -12.01
C VAL A 66 2.98 -2.99 -13.32
N GLU A 67 2.42 -3.54 -14.40
CA GLU A 67 2.37 -2.88 -15.70
C GLU A 67 1.07 -2.06 -15.90
N PRO A 68 1.09 -1.02 -16.75
CA PRO A 68 -0.14 -0.35 -17.18
C PRO A 68 -1.10 -1.33 -17.87
N ASN A 69 -2.34 -1.45 -17.36
CA ASN A 69 -3.30 -2.50 -17.71
C ASN A 69 -2.81 -3.91 -17.30
N PRO A 70 -2.85 -4.24 -16.00
CA PRO A 70 -2.25 -5.47 -15.49
C PRO A 70 -2.86 -6.71 -16.14
N THR A 71 -2.01 -7.64 -16.52
CA THR A 71 -2.42 -8.95 -17.05
C THR A 71 -2.74 -9.92 -15.91
N VAL A 72 -3.41 -11.03 -16.24
CA VAL A 72 -3.62 -12.13 -15.27
C VAL A 72 -2.27 -12.62 -14.72
N LYS A 73 -1.25 -12.73 -15.57
CA LYS A 73 0.10 -13.12 -15.14
C LYS A 73 0.63 -12.15 -14.07
N ASN A 74 0.44 -10.84 -14.26
CA ASN A 74 0.88 -9.83 -13.30
C ASN A 74 0.21 -10.00 -11.92
N VAL A 75 -1.07 -10.38 -11.90
CA VAL A 75 -1.81 -10.69 -10.67
C VAL A 75 -1.27 -11.94 -10.00
N GLU A 76 -1.03 -13.02 -10.76
CA GLU A 76 -0.46 -14.26 -10.25
C GLU A 76 0.97 -14.07 -9.70
N ASP A 77 1.79 -13.26 -10.39
CA ASP A 77 3.14 -12.92 -9.93
C ASP A 77 3.09 -12.14 -8.60
N GLY A 78 2.17 -11.17 -8.48
CA GLY A 78 1.96 -10.43 -7.23
C GLY A 78 1.43 -11.31 -6.09
N LEU A 79 0.55 -12.27 -6.40
CA LEU A 79 0.03 -13.25 -5.44
C LEU A 79 1.15 -14.16 -4.90
N ALA A 80 2.10 -14.54 -5.73
CA ALA A 80 3.23 -15.38 -5.33
C ALA A 80 4.21 -14.70 -4.35
N VAL A 81 4.09 -13.38 -4.14
CA VAL A 81 4.93 -12.58 -3.22
C VAL A 81 4.31 -12.46 -1.81
N LEU A 82 3.03 -12.82 -1.66
CA LEU A 82 2.30 -12.81 -0.38
C LEU A 82 2.84 -13.87 0.61
#